data_AF-A0A165DGI3-F1
#
_entry.id   AF-A0A165DGI3-F1
#
_cell.length_a   1.000
_cell.length_b   1.000
_cell.length_c   1.000
_cell.angle_alpha   90.00
_cell.angle_beta   90.00
_cell.angle_gamma   90.00
#
_symmetry.space_group_name_H-M   'P 1'
#
loop_
_entity.id
_entity.type
_entity.pdbx_description
1 polymer ?
#
loop_
_entity_poly.entity_id
_entity_poly.type
_entity_poly.pdbx_seq_one_letter_code
_entity_poly.pdbx_strand_id
1 'polypeptide(L)'
;MQHIDPDLAPGRLRRLLLSRRRQQASAIIQLRIGHAPLNKHLHRIDASDTDKCPACRTRPETARHYIMRCPGYELERKEMFARAGRGRHRMKELLSTKDGIAQLLRYIDRTGRLRTVHGAGLAR
;
A
#
# COMPACT_ATOMS: atom_id res chain seq x y z
N MET A 1 30.13 1.25 -7.49
CA MET A 1 29.10 0.64 -8.35
C MET A 1 27.85 0.42 -7.50
N GLN A 2 26.74 1.07 -7.82
CA GLN A 2 25.50 0.89 -7.04
C GLN A 2 24.95 -0.50 -7.30
N HIS A 3 24.96 -1.35 -6.27
CA HIS A 3 24.36 -2.67 -6.31
C HIS A 3 22.85 -2.49 -6.46
N ILE A 4 22.34 -2.56 -7.68
CA ILE A 4 20.90 -2.59 -7.94
C ILE A 4 20.42 -3.95 -7.49
N ASP A 5 19.64 -3.98 -6.41
CA ASP A 5 18.94 -5.17 -5.95
C ASP A 5 18.18 -5.81 -7.14
N PRO A 6 18.43 -7.07 -7.50
CA PRO A 6 17.82 -7.71 -8.66
C PRO A 6 16.28 -7.79 -8.58
N ASP A 7 15.69 -7.66 -7.38
CA ASP A 7 14.25 -7.55 -7.19
C ASP A 7 13.69 -6.15 -7.51
N LEU A 8 14.56 -5.15 -7.67
CA LEU A 8 14.23 -3.76 -8.01
C LEU A 8 14.46 -3.40 -9.48
N ALA A 9 14.87 -4.35 -10.32
CA ALA A 9 14.99 -4.12 -11.75
C ALA A 9 13.62 -3.65 -12.31
N PRO A 10 13.53 -2.49 -12.98
CA PRO A 10 12.26 -1.92 -13.45
C PRO A 10 11.42 -2.91 -14.27
N GLY A 11 12.08 -3.80 -15.03
CA GLY A 11 11.43 -4.85 -15.81
C GLY A 11 10.75 -5.94 -14.97
N ARG A 12 11.34 -6.34 -13.84
CA ARG A 12 10.77 -7.39 -12.96
C ARG A 12 9.50 -6.88 -12.28
N LEU A 13 9.56 -5.69 -11.70
CA LEU A 13 8.39 -5.02 -11.12
C LEU A 13 7.29 -4.80 -12.16
N ARG A 14 7.64 -4.32 -13.35
CA ARG A 14 6.67 -4.12 -14.43
C ARG A 14 5.96 -5.41 -14.77
N ARG A 15 6.69 -6.53 -14.96
CA ARG A 15 6.09 -7.85 -15.18
C ARG A 15 5.17 -8.27 -14.03
N LEU A 16 5.61 -8.07 -12.78
CA LEU A 16 4.83 -8.41 -11.59
C LEU A 16 3.52 -7.60 -11.46
N LEU A 17 3.53 -6.32 -11.85
CA LEU A 17 2.33 -5.49 -11.87
C LEU A 17 1.40 -5.86 -13.04
N LEU A 18 1.96 -6.15 -14.21
CA LEU A 18 1.18 -6.54 -15.39
C LEU A 18 0.54 -7.93 -15.26
N SER A 19 1.12 -8.82 -14.46
CA SER A 19 0.53 -10.13 -14.17
C SER A 19 -0.59 -10.09 -13.12
N ARG A 20 -0.99 -8.91 -12.65
CA ARG A 20 -2.04 -8.72 -11.64
C ARG A 20 -3.33 -8.26 -12.30
N ARG A 21 -4.45 -8.41 -11.58
CA ARG A 21 -5.72 -7.78 -11.99
C ARG A 21 -5.54 -6.26 -12.03
N ARG A 22 -6.20 -5.59 -12.98
CA ARG A 22 -6.09 -4.13 -13.19
C ARG A 22 -6.28 -3.33 -11.90
N GLN A 23 -7.25 -3.71 -11.08
CA GLN A 23 -7.54 -3.06 -9.78
C GLN A 23 -6.37 -3.19 -8.80
N GLN A 24 -5.77 -4.37 -8.67
CA GLN A 24 -4.60 -4.61 -7.82
C GLN A 24 -3.40 -3.78 -8.30
N ALA A 25 -3.09 -3.83 -9.60
CA ALA A 25 -1.98 -3.08 -10.19
C ALA A 25 -2.16 -1.57 -9.97
N SER A 26 -3.37 -1.05 -10.22
CA SER A 26 -3.72 0.35 -10.01
C SER A 26 -3.50 0.78 -8.56
N ALA A 27 -4.00 0.02 -7.58
CA ALA A 27 -3.82 0.31 -6.16
C ALA A 27 -2.35 0.39 -5.77
N ILE A 28 -1.53 -0.56 -6.22
CA ILE A 28 -0.09 -0.59 -5.92
C ILE A 28 0.63 0.62 -6.55
N ILE A 29 0.35 0.91 -7.82
CA ILE A 29 0.95 2.05 -8.53
C ILE A 29 0.59 3.36 -7.82
N GLN A 30 -0.69 3.56 -7.52
CA GLN A 30 -1.16 4.76 -6.83
C GLN A 30 -0.53 4.92 -5.44
N LEU A 31 -0.38 3.83 -4.67
CA LEU A 31 0.31 3.86 -3.38
C LEU A 31 1.80 4.22 -3.52
N ARG A 32 2.47 3.75 -4.57
CA ARG A 32 3.89 4.05 -4.83
C ARG A 32 4.14 5.51 -5.17
N ILE A 33 3.28 6.10 -5.99
CA ILE A 33 3.42 7.49 -6.43
C ILE A 33 2.72 8.48 -5.49
N GLY A 34 2.06 7.99 -4.43
CA GLY A 34 1.35 8.82 -3.46
C GLY A 34 0.02 9.39 -3.99
N HIS A 35 -0.57 8.78 -5.01
CA HIS A 35 -1.84 9.16 -5.62
C HIS A 35 -2.98 8.20 -5.25
N ALA A 36 -2.77 7.34 -4.24
CA ALA A 36 -3.87 6.56 -3.69
C ALA A 36 -4.93 7.49 -3.08
N PRO A 37 -6.21 7.10 -3.07
CA PRO A 37 -7.32 7.89 -2.51
C PRO A 37 -7.30 7.88 -0.97
N LEU A 38 -6.17 8.32 -0.43
CA LEU A 38 -5.91 8.61 0.97
C LEU A 38 -6.05 10.11 1.20
N ASN A 39 -6.45 10.51 2.40
CA ASN A 39 -6.88 11.88 2.67
C ASN A 39 -5.80 12.93 2.37
N LYS A 40 -4.52 12.62 2.53
CA LYS A 40 -3.48 13.59 2.14
C LYS A 40 -3.49 13.90 0.64
N HIS A 41 -3.70 12.90 -0.21
CA HIS A 41 -3.81 13.15 -1.65
C HIS A 41 -5.14 13.82 -1.99
N LEU A 42 -6.24 13.34 -1.41
CA LEU A 42 -7.58 13.87 -1.69
C LEU A 42 -7.71 15.34 -1.29
N HIS A 43 -7.21 15.72 -0.11
CA HIS A 43 -7.16 17.12 0.32
C HIS A 43 -6.30 18.00 -0.58
N ARG A 44 -5.20 17.47 -1.15
CA ARG A 44 -4.36 18.22 -2.09
C ARG A 44 -5.08 18.53 -3.40
N ILE A 45 -6.10 17.77 -3.76
CA ILE A 45 -6.89 17.94 -4.99
C ILE A 45 -8.32 18.41 -4.69
N ASP A 46 -8.55 18.96 -3.49
CA ASP A 46 -9.85 19.48 -3.04
C ASP A 46 -11.00 18.46 -3.06
N ALA A 47 -10.69 17.17 -2.98
CA ALA A 47 -11.65 16.06 -2.93
C ALA A 47 -11.94 15.56 -1.50
N SER A 48 -11.38 16.22 -0.47
CA SER A 48 -11.61 15.92 0.95
C SER A 48 -11.36 17.17 1.79
N ASP A 49 -12.24 17.45 2.73
CA ASP A 49 -12.14 18.61 3.64
C ASP A 49 -10.96 18.51 4.62
N THR A 50 -10.35 17.33 4.75
CA THR A 50 -9.21 17.11 5.66
C THR A 50 -8.17 16.19 5.06
N ASP A 51 -6.91 16.43 5.42
CA ASP A 51 -5.77 15.56 5.11
C ASP A 51 -5.58 14.44 6.15
N LYS A 52 -6.28 14.51 7.28
CA LYS A 52 -6.10 13.61 8.44
C LYS A 52 -6.62 12.20 8.13
N CYS A 53 -5.92 11.20 8.68
CA CYS A 53 -6.35 9.81 8.59
C CYS A 53 -7.66 9.57 9.34
N PRO A 54 -8.69 8.97 8.73
CA PRO A 54 -9.97 8.73 9.40
C PRO A 54 -9.86 7.71 10.53
N ALA A 55 -8.91 6.78 10.44
CA ALA A 55 -8.74 5.71 11.43
C ALA A 55 -8.08 6.19 12.74
N CYS A 56 -7.08 7.08 12.66
CA CYS A 56 -6.38 7.57 13.87
C CYS A 56 -6.63 9.04 14.19
N ARG A 57 -7.16 9.83 13.24
CA ARG A 57 -7.52 11.26 13.36
C ARG A 57 -6.41 12.22 13.78
N THR A 58 -5.16 11.76 13.87
CA THR A 58 -4.04 12.56 14.43
C THR A 58 -3.01 13.02 13.41
N ARG A 59 -2.83 12.30 12.29
CA ARG A 59 -1.76 12.56 11.31
C ARG A 59 -2.32 12.63 9.90
N PRO A 60 -1.66 13.36 8.99
CA PRO A 60 -1.97 13.32 7.56
C PRO A 60 -1.89 11.89 7.00
N GLU A 61 -2.89 11.48 6.24
CA GLU A 61 -3.00 10.14 5.69
C GLU A 61 -2.13 9.96 4.45
N THR A 62 -0.84 9.81 4.65
CA THR A 62 0.11 9.38 3.61
C THR A 62 0.07 7.87 3.40
N ALA A 63 0.51 7.37 2.24
CA ALA A 63 0.74 5.94 2.04
C ALA A 63 1.66 5.34 3.14
N ARG A 64 2.71 6.07 3.53
CA ARG A 64 3.62 5.63 4.62
C ARG A 64 2.92 5.59 5.97
N HIS A 65 2.07 6.56 6.29
CA HIS A 65 1.27 6.53 7.51
C HIS A 65 0.34 5.32 7.50
N TYR A 66 -0.45 5.19 6.43
CA TYR A 66 -1.41 4.12 6.24
C TYR A 66 -0.76 2.73 6.36
N ILE A 67 0.32 2.44 5.63
CA ILE A 67 0.92 1.09 5.58
C ILE A 67 1.81 0.80 6.80
N MET A 68 2.59 1.79 7.27
CA MET A 68 3.70 1.52 8.19
C MET A 68 3.48 2.03 9.62
N ARG A 69 2.53 2.94 9.87
CA ARG A 69 2.51 3.71 11.14
C ARG A 69 1.16 3.90 11.80
N CYS A 70 0.05 3.75 11.07
CA CYS A 70 -1.26 4.14 11.59
C CYS A 70 -1.68 3.27 12.78
N PRO A 71 -1.88 3.82 13.99
CA PRO A 71 -2.31 3.01 15.14
C PRO A 71 -3.70 2.41 14.92
N GLY A 72 -4.58 3.08 14.18
CA GLY A 72 -5.92 2.57 13.85
C GLY A 72 -5.94 1.31 12.98
N TYR A 73 -4.80 0.91 12.39
CA TYR A 73 -4.65 -0.33 11.61
C TYR A 73 -3.57 -1.25 12.18
N GLU A 74 -3.32 -1.17 13.49
CA GLU A 74 -2.23 -1.92 14.11
C GLU A 74 -2.41 -3.43 14.03
N LEU A 75 -3.63 -3.94 14.22
CA LEU A 75 -3.92 -5.37 14.16
C LEU A 75 -3.67 -5.93 12.76
N GLU A 76 -4.22 -5.30 11.73
CA GLU A 76 -4.07 -5.69 10.33
C GLU A 76 -2.61 -5.59 9.88
N ARG A 77 -1.88 -4.56 10.36
CA ARG A 77 -0.46 -4.38 10.04
C ARG A 77 0.40 -5.43 10.72
N LYS A 78 0.11 -5.80 11.97
CA LYS A 78 0.79 -6.92 12.66
C LYS A 78 0.57 -8.23 11.89
N GLU A 79 -0.66 -8.51 11.45
CA GLU A 79 -0.96 -9.68 10.64
C GLU A 79 -0.20 -9.66 9.30
N MET A 80 -0.20 -8.52 8.60
CA MET A 80 0.52 -8.33 7.34
C MET A 80 2.01 -8.67 7.49
N PHE A 81 2.68 -8.15 8.52
CA PHE A 81 4.11 -8.39 8.75
C PHE A 81 4.42 -9.79 9.24
N ALA A 82 3.55 -10.39 10.06
CA ALA A 82 3.72 -11.78 10.48
C ALA A 82 3.70 -12.74 9.27
N ARG A 83 2.87 -12.45 8.27
CA ARG A 83 2.76 -13.25 7.04
C ARG A 83 3.79 -12.92 5.96
N ALA A 84 4.42 -11.75 6.02
CA ALA A 84 5.44 -11.32 5.07
C ALA A 84 6.81 -11.98 5.31
N GLY A 85 6.96 -12.77 6.37
CA GLY A 85 8.20 -13.45 6.73
C GLY A 85 9.04 -12.69 7.76
N ARG A 86 10.14 -13.31 8.20
CA ARG A 86 11.05 -12.74 9.22
C ARG A 86 11.95 -11.67 8.59
N GLY A 87 11.90 -10.44 9.10
CA GLY A 87 12.78 -9.34 8.65
C GLY A 87 12.22 -7.95 8.95
N ARG A 88 13.06 -6.92 8.81
CA ARG A 88 12.61 -5.51 8.86
C ARG A 88 11.97 -5.15 7.52
N HIS A 89 10.66 -5.28 7.44
CA HIS A 89 9.90 -4.92 6.24
C HIS A 89 10.00 -3.43 5.96
N ARG A 90 10.65 -3.08 4.85
CA ARG A 90 10.70 -1.71 4.34
C ARG A 90 9.53 -1.47 3.41
N MET A 91 9.06 -0.22 3.38
CA MET A 91 8.01 0.23 2.45
C MET A 91 8.26 -0.23 1.00
N LYS A 92 9.53 -0.16 0.55
CA LYS A 92 9.94 -0.53 -0.80
C LYS A 92 9.72 -2.02 -1.11
N GLU A 93 9.96 -2.89 -0.13
CA GLU A 93 9.82 -4.35 -0.27
C GLU A 93 8.35 -4.74 -0.40
N LEU A 94 7.48 -4.16 0.44
CA LEU A 94 6.03 -4.35 0.38
C LEU A 94 5.44 -3.94 -0.98
N LEU A 95 6.01 -2.93 -1.62
CA LEU A 95 5.51 -2.36 -2.88
C LEU A 95 6.17 -2.94 -4.13
N SER A 96 7.17 -3.82 -3.98
CA SER A 96 7.98 -4.27 -5.13
C SER A 96 8.22 -5.78 -5.20
N THR A 97 8.07 -6.52 -4.09
CA THR A 97 8.26 -7.98 -4.08
C THR A 97 6.93 -8.70 -4.28
N LYS A 98 6.96 -9.94 -4.81
CA LYS A 98 5.75 -10.75 -5.03
C LYS A 98 4.98 -10.97 -3.72
N ASP A 99 5.71 -11.36 -2.67
CA ASP A 99 5.14 -11.67 -1.36
C ASP A 99 4.70 -10.41 -0.63
N GLY A 100 5.54 -9.36 -0.64
CA GLY A 100 5.20 -8.06 -0.05
C GLY A 100 3.92 -7.49 -0.65
N ILE A 101 3.78 -7.52 -1.98
CA ILE A 101 2.57 -7.07 -2.66
C ILE A 101 1.36 -7.95 -2.29
N ALA A 102 1.53 -9.27 -2.22
CA ALA A 102 0.44 -10.17 -1.84
C ALA A 102 -0.07 -9.88 -0.42
N GLN A 103 0.83 -9.63 0.54
CA GLN A 103 0.44 -9.25 1.90
C GLN A 103 -0.16 -7.84 1.95
N LEU A 104 0.36 -6.90 1.16
CA LEU A 104 -0.21 -5.55 1.08
C LEU A 104 -1.64 -5.55 0.53
N LEU A 105 -1.94 -6.36 -0.48
CA LEU A 105 -3.30 -6.49 -1.01
C LEU A 105 -4.26 -7.06 0.04
N ARG A 106 -3.82 -8.05 0.83
CA ARG A 106 -4.55 -8.55 2.00
C ARG A 106 -4.80 -7.47 3.04
N TYR A 107 -3.79 -6.67 3.36
CA TYR A 107 -3.91 -5.55 4.27
C TYR A 107 -4.94 -4.52 3.78
N ILE A 108 -4.92 -4.17 2.49
CA ILE A 108 -5.90 -3.25 1.90
C ILE A 108 -7.33 -3.80 2.02
N ASP A 109 -7.52 -5.09 1.78
CA ASP A 109 -8.83 -5.73 1.92
C ASP A 109 -9.34 -5.74 3.36
N ARG A 110 -8.46 -6.09 4.32
CA ARG A 110 -8.77 -6.16 5.75
C ARG A 110 -9.16 -4.81 6.32
N THR A 111 -8.38 -3.77 5.99
CA THR A 111 -8.66 -2.41 6.46
C THR A 111 -9.85 -1.77 5.74
N GLY A 112 -10.18 -2.25 4.53
CA GLY A 112 -11.25 -1.70 3.70
C GLY A 112 -11.00 -0.26 3.21
N ARG A 113 -9.85 0.33 3.51
CA ARG A 113 -9.61 1.78 3.33
C ARG A 113 -9.71 2.25 1.88
N LEU A 114 -9.38 1.39 0.93
CA LEU A 114 -9.39 1.72 -0.51
C LEU A 114 -10.54 1.07 -1.29
N ARG A 115 -11.54 0.53 -0.58
CA ARG A 115 -12.65 -0.23 -1.18
C ARG A 115 -13.51 0.61 -2.13
N THR A 116 -13.66 1.90 -1.85
CA THR A 116 -14.49 2.82 -2.65
C THR A 116 -13.99 2.96 -4.09
N VAL A 117 -12.67 2.89 -4.31
CA VAL A 117 -12.07 3.10 -5.64
C VAL A 117 -11.66 1.78 -6.31
N HIS A 118 -11.22 0.80 -5.53
CA HIS A 118 -10.70 -0.47 -6.07
C HIS A 118 -11.65 -1.66 -5.91
N GLY A 119 -12.81 -1.48 -5.27
CA GLY A 119 -13.72 -2.57 -4.93
C GLY A 119 -13.21 -3.43 -3.77
N ALA A 120 -13.97 -4.47 -3.43
CA ALA A 120 -13.57 -5.45 -2.42
C ALA A 120 -12.84 -6.65 -3.05
N GLY A 121 -11.98 -7.33 -2.29
CA GLY A 121 -11.41 -8.61 -2.69
C GLY A 121 -10.12 -8.49 -3.51
N LEU A 122 -9.29 -7.48 -3.25
CA LEU A 122 -7.95 -7.33 -3.80
C LEU A 122 -7.00 -8.47 -3.43
N ALA A 123 -7.27 -9.24 -2.38
CA ALA A 123 -6.49 -10.37 -1.92
C ALA A 123 -6.86 -11.71 -2.58
N ARG A 124 -7.99 -11.76 -3.29
CA ARG A 124 -8.47 -12.96 -3.99
C ARG A 124 -7.74 -13.19 -5.31
#